data_AF-A0A6C0UHH9-F1
#
_entry.id   AF-A0A6C0UHH9-F1
#
_cell.length_a   1.000
_cell.length_b   1.000
_cell.length_c   1.000
_cell.angle_alpha   90.00
_cell.angle_beta   90.00
_cell.angle_gamma   90.00
#
_symmetry.space_group_name_H-M   'P 1'
#
loop_
_entity.id
_entity.type
_entity.pdbx_description
1 polymer ?
#
loop_
_entity_poly.entity_id
_entity_poly.type
_entity_poly.pdbx_seq_one_letter_code
_entity_poly.pdbx_strand_id
1 'polypeptide(L)'
;MDRQRDTARVPVNVLRQQVADAAGVSASLVEIEDVDVDENVLSVSFSVPDGDAPMVEVLVEHPDGRTDSTVVELEGPTGLKVYGEQIRIEYAGRDSETDDILVTVDQRRGDDWVTLLGCGQMWAVETERDGEPVRITCHAETPHGVGEDKEAE
;
A
#
# COMPACT_ATOMS: atom_id res chain seq x y z
N MET A 1 18.58 45.50 5.39
CA MET A 1 17.75 44.68 6.27
C MET A 1 17.64 43.32 5.59
N ASP A 2 18.49 42.38 5.99
CA ASP A 2 18.41 41.00 5.50
C ASP A 2 17.12 40.38 6.02
N ARG A 3 16.15 40.14 5.12
CA ARG A 3 15.03 39.25 5.41
C ARG A 3 15.65 37.87 5.64
N GLN A 4 15.79 37.50 6.90
CA GLN A 4 16.06 36.14 7.32
C GLN A 4 14.97 35.28 6.68
N ARG A 5 15.31 34.59 5.58
CA ARG A 5 14.39 33.67 4.92
C ARG A 5 14.18 32.53 5.90
N ASP A 6 13.05 32.53 6.58
CA ASP A 6 12.61 31.39 7.38
C ASP A 6 12.32 30.24 6.43
N THR A 7 13.31 29.36 6.27
CA THR A 7 13.16 28.13 5.49
C THR A 7 12.62 27.05 6.41
N ALA A 8 11.34 26.72 6.28
CA ALA A 8 10.78 25.54 6.91
C ALA A 8 11.14 24.29 6.08
N ARG A 9 11.53 23.20 6.76
CA ARG A 9 11.72 21.89 6.13
C ARG A 9 10.55 21.01 6.52
N VAL A 10 9.76 20.59 5.53
CA VAL A 10 8.68 19.62 5.74
C VAL A 10 9.18 18.25 5.30
N PRO A 11 9.10 17.21 6.15
CA PRO A 11 9.39 15.84 5.73
C PRO A 11 8.40 15.40 4.65
N VAL A 12 8.89 14.85 3.54
CA VAL A 12 8.04 14.46 2.41
C VAL A 12 6.95 13.45 2.81
N ASN A 13 7.22 12.55 3.76
CA ASN A 13 6.24 11.60 4.26
C ASN A 13 5.11 12.28 5.04
N VAL A 14 5.42 13.37 5.77
CA VAL A 14 4.40 14.17 6.47
C VAL A 14 3.54 14.91 5.45
N LEU A 15 4.15 15.47 4.41
CA LEU A 15 3.42 16.13 3.33
C LEU A 15 2.52 15.13 2.59
N ARG A 16 3.04 13.94 2.27
CA ARG A 16 2.30 12.88 1.60
C ARG A 16 1.11 12.42 2.43
N GLN A 17 1.28 12.23 3.74
CA GLN A 17 0.18 11.91 4.64
C GLN A 17 -0.89 13.00 4.62
N GLN A 18 -0.52 14.28 4.70
CA GLN A 18 -1.49 15.38 4.67
C GLN A 18 -2.26 15.45 3.35
N VAL A 19 -1.60 15.20 2.22
CA VAL A 19 -2.26 15.13 0.92
C VAL A 19 -3.20 13.92 0.85
N ALA A 20 -2.78 12.76 1.36
CA ALA A 20 -3.61 11.57 1.42
C ALA A 20 -4.87 11.79 2.26
N ASP A 21 -4.72 12.37 3.46
CA ASP A 21 -5.83 12.70 4.34
C ASP A 21 -6.82 13.67 3.67
N ALA A 22 -6.30 14.63 2.88
CA ALA A 22 -7.12 15.59 2.15
C ALA A 22 -7.80 15.00 0.91
N ALA A 23 -7.14 14.08 0.21
CA ALA A 23 -7.67 13.35 -0.93
C ALA A 23 -8.54 12.15 -0.51
N GLY A 24 -8.54 11.81 0.78
CA GLY A 24 -9.27 10.68 1.33
C GLY A 24 -8.69 9.32 0.95
N VAL A 25 -7.41 9.20 0.62
CA VAL A 25 -6.76 7.95 0.16
C VAL A 25 -5.57 7.58 1.04
N SER A 26 -5.04 6.35 0.93
CA SER A 26 -3.79 5.97 1.61
C SER A 26 -2.61 6.82 1.13
N ALA A 27 -1.73 7.21 2.06
CA ALA A 27 -0.52 7.98 1.73
C ALA A 27 0.42 7.22 0.78
N SER A 28 0.36 5.90 0.77
CA SER A 28 1.08 5.03 -0.17
C SER A 28 0.66 5.23 -1.62
N LEU A 29 -0.57 5.67 -1.87
CA LEU A 29 -1.13 5.94 -3.21
C LEU A 29 -0.78 7.34 -3.75
N VAL A 30 -0.34 8.25 -2.89
CA VAL A 30 -0.07 9.63 -3.28
C VAL A 30 1.34 9.76 -3.85
N GLU A 31 1.43 10.09 -5.13
CA GLU A 31 2.67 10.56 -5.75
C GLU A 31 2.67 12.09 -5.79
N ILE A 32 3.65 12.70 -5.12
CA ILE A 32 3.82 14.17 -5.13
C ILE A 32 4.60 14.55 -6.38
N GLU A 33 3.97 15.32 -7.26
CA GLU A 33 4.56 15.74 -8.54
C GLU A 33 5.29 17.08 -8.42
N ASP A 34 4.69 18.04 -7.72
CA ASP A 34 5.25 19.38 -7.55
C ASP A 34 4.80 20.01 -6.23
N VAL A 35 5.65 20.89 -5.67
CA VAL A 35 5.37 21.66 -4.47
C VAL A 35 5.77 23.10 -4.72
N ASP A 36 4.79 23.99 -4.75
CA ASP A 36 4.98 25.43 -4.90
C ASP A 36 4.58 26.17 -3.63
N VAL A 37 5.23 27.31 -3.39
CA VAL A 37 4.94 28.18 -2.25
C VAL A 37 4.72 29.60 -2.75
N ASP A 38 3.48 30.04 -2.72
CA ASP A 38 3.08 31.40 -3.05
C ASP A 38 2.66 32.14 -1.78
N GLU A 39 3.39 33.21 -1.46
CA GLU A 39 3.27 34.00 -0.23
C GLU A 39 3.27 33.16 1.07
N ASN A 40 2.08 32.72 1.50
CA ASN A 40 1.85 31.93 2.70
C ASN A 40 1.02 30.66 2.43
N VAL A 41 0.84 30.29 1.16
CA VAL A 41 0.10 29.12 0.71
C VAL A 41 1.09 28.12 0.14
N LEU A 42 1.03 26.90 0.63
CA LEU A 42 1.75 25.77 0.05
C LEU A 42 0.77 25.01 -0.86
N SER A 43 1.09 24.96 -2.14
CA SER A 43 0.32 24.25 -3.16
C SER A 43 1.04 22.97 -3.53
N VAL A 44 0.32 21.85 -3.53
CA VAL A 44 0.87 20.54 -3.87
C VAL A 44 0.11 19.98 -5.05
N SER A 45 0.83 19.65 -6.11
CA SER A 45 0.32 18.83 -7.21
C SER A 45 0.63 17.38 -6.92
N PHE A 46 -0.37 16.52 -7.04
CA PHE A 46 -0.24 15.10 -6.76
C PHE A 46 -1.08 14.28 -7.73
N SER A 47 -0.70 13.04 -7.90
CA SER A 47 -1.48 12.02 -8.61
C SER A 47 -1.80 10.85 -7.68
N VAL A 48 -2.90 10.19 -7.99
CA VAL A 48 -3.36 8.94 -7.37
C VAL A 48 -3.64 7.99 -8.53
N PRO A 49 -3.38 6.68 -8.40
CA PRO A 49 -3.78 5.71 -9.41
C PRO A 49 -5.30 5.78 -9.67
N ASP A 50 -5.71 6.13 -10.89
CA ASP A 50 -7.11 6.23 -11.33
C ASP A 50 -7.63 4.93 -11.97
N GLY A 51 -6.99 3.78 -11.70
CA GLY A 51 -7.31 2.52 -12.36
C GLY A 51 -8.66 1.95 -11.92
N ASP A 52 -9.49 1.51 -12.88
CA ASP A 52 -10.70 0.68 -12.64
C ASP A 52 -10.34 -0.71 -12.05
N ALA A 53 -9.05 -1.04 -12.03
CA ALA A 53 -8.55 -2.30 -11.52
C ALA A 53 -8.55 -2.31 -9.98
N PRO A 54 -8.93 -3.43 -9.34
CA PRO A 54 -8.87 -3.56 -7.89
C PRO A 54 -7.42 -3.41 -7.41
N MET A 55 -7.22 -2.56 -6.39
CA MET A 55 -5.90 -2.30 -5.79
C MET A 55 -5.89 -2.71 -4.32
N VAL A 56 -4.76 -3.23 -3.85
CA VAL A 56 -4.53 -3.53 -2.43
C VAL A 56 -3.21 -2.95 -1.96
N GLU A 57 -3.17 -2.48 -0.73
CA GLU A 57 -1.92 -2.22 -0.03
C GLU A 57 -1.50 -3.49 0.73
N VAL A 58 -0.38 -4.08 0.30
CA VAL A 58 0.22 -5.24 0.96
C VAL A 58 1.15 -4.76 2.07
N LEU A 59 0.74 -4.99 3.30
CA LEU A 59 1.51 -4.76 4.51
C LEU A 59 2.29 -6.02 4.89
N VAL A 60 3.56 -5.85 5.20
CA VAL A 60 4.46 -6.92 5.67
C VAL A 60 4.92 -6.57 7.07
N GLU A 61 4.59 -7.42 8.04
CA GLU A 61 5.03 -7.25 9.44
C GLU A 61 6.33 -8.01 9.68
N HIS A 62 7.39 -7.27 10.00
CA HIS A 62 8.73 -7.79 10.22
C HIS A 62 8.86 -8.32 11.65
N PRO A 63 9.71 -9.33 11.92
CA PRO A 63 9.90 -9.86 13.27
C PRO A 63 10.47 -8.84 14.27
N ASP A 64 11.11 -7.78 13.77
CA ASP A 64 11.61 -6.67 14.58
C ASP A 64 10.54 -5.60 14.86
N GLY A 65 9.29 -5.83 14.44
CA GLY A 65 8.15 -4.94 14.64
C GLY A 65 8.03 -3.82 13.61
N ARG A 66 8.89 -3.78 12.57
CA ARG A 66 8.71 -2.85 11.46
C ARG A 66 7.62 -3.32 10.51
N THR A 67 6.98 -2.38 9.82
CA THR A 67 6.01 -2.69 8.77
C THR A 67 6.44 -2.02 7.47
N ASP A 68 6.60 -2.81 6.43
CA ASP A 68 6.78 -2.33 5.06
C ASP A 68 5.43 -2.41 4.34
N SER A 69 5.15 -1.49 3.41
CA SER A 69 3.93 -1.52 2.61
C SER A 69 4.21 -1.38 1.12
N THR A 70 3.37 -1.98 0.29
CA THR A 70 3.46 -1.89 -1.17
C THR A 70 2.08 -1.94 -1.78
N VAL A 71 1.74 -0.95 -2.59
CA VAL A 71 0.50 -0.94 -3.37
C VAL A 71 0.64 -1.86 -4.57
N VAL A 72 -0.41 -2.64 -4.82
CA VAL A 72 -0.49 -3.61 -5.90
C VAL A 72 -1.80 -3.44 -6.65
N GLU A 73 -1.69 -3.28 -7.96
CA GLU A 73 -2.82 -3.35 -8.89
C GLU A 73 -3.05 -4.82 -9.33
N LEU A 74 -4.30 -5.27 -9.30
CA LEU A 74 -4.68 -6.67 -9.51
C LEU A 74 -5.40 -6.89 -10.85
N GLU A 75 -4.86 -6.34 -11.94
CA GLU A 75 -5.31 -6.65 -13.32
C GLU A 75 -5.00 -8.10 -13.77
N GLY A 76 -4.13 -8.77 -13.01
CA GLY A 76 -3.72 -10.15 -13.22
C GLY A 76 -2.77 -10.60 -12.11
N PRO A 77 -2.09 -11.74 -12.29
CA PRO A 77 -1.14 -12.24 -11.30
C PRO A 77 0.07 -11.32 -11.15
N THR A 78 0.22 -10.74 -9.96
CA THR A 78 1.31 -9.83 -9.63
C THR A 78 2.35 -10.53 -8.76
N GLY A 79 3.63 -10.39 -9.13
CA GLY A 79 4.74 -10.96 -8.39
C GLY A 79 5.27 -10.00 -7.32
N LEU A 80 5.39 -10.48 -6.08
CA LEU A 80 5.98 -9.76 -4.95
C LEU A 80 7.19 -10.52 -4.40
N LYS A 81 8.10 -9.79 -3.77
CA LYS A 81 9.18 -10.38 -2.98
C LYS A 81 8.98 -10.04 -1.51
N VAL A 82 8.69 -11.05 -0.71
CA VAL A 82 8.52 -10.91 0.74
C VAL A 82 9.65 -11.68 1.40
N TYR A 83 10.58 -10.98 2.05
CA TYR A 83 11.70 -11.62 2.77
C TYR A 83 12.53 -12.59 1.91
N GLY A 84 12.68 -12.29 0.61
CA GLY A 84 13.41 -13.15 -0.33
C GLY A 84 12.57 -14.26 -0.95
N GLU A 85 11.39 -14.54 -0.40
CA GLU A 85 10.41 -15.46 -0.99
C GLU A 85 9.67 -14.78 -2.13
N GLN A 86 9.47 -15.52 -3.22
CA GLN A 86 8.70 -15.05 -4.36
C GLN A 86 7.23 -15.42 -4.17
N ILE A 87 6.38 -14.40 -4.14
CA ILE A 87 4.95 -14.49 -3.91
C ILE A 87 4.23 -14.05 -5.19
N ARG A 88 3.07 -14.67 -5.45
CA ARG A 88 2.13 -14.27 -6.50
C ARG A 88 0.81 -13.94 -5.83
N ILE A 89 0.29 -12.76 -6.10
CA ILE A 89 -1.00 -12.26 -5.59
C ILE A 89 -1.96 -12.03 -6.75
N GLU A 90 -3.20 -12.45 -6.60
CA GLU A 90 -4.26 -12.32 -7.61
C GLU A 90 -5.58 -11.88 -6.94
N TYR A 91 -6.42 -11.14 -7.68
CA TYR A 91 -7.76 -10.79 -7.23
C TYR A 91 -8.64 -12.04 -7.11
N ALA A 92 -9.22 -12.26 -5.93
CA ALA A 92 -10.12 -13.39 -5.65
C ALA A 92 -11.59 -12.97 -5.62
N GLY A 93 -11.87 -11.70 -5.36
CA GLY A 93 -13.22 -11.17 -5.21
C GLY A 93 -13.27 -10.02 -4.23
N ARG A 94 -14.48 -9.65 -3.84
CA ARG A 94 -14.76 -8.60 -2.89
C ARG A 94 -15.71 -9.12 -1.82
N ASP A 95 -15.40 -8.83 -0.57
CA ASP A 95 -16.28 -9.16 0.55
C ASP A 95 -17.55 -8.31 0.45
N SER A 96 -18.71 -8.96 0.49
CA SER A 96 -19.99 -8.26 0.32
C SER A 96 -20.45 -7.47 1.54
N GLU A 97 -19.87 -7.74 2.72
CA GLU A 97 -20.23 -7.07 3.97
C GLU A 97 -19.31 -5.88 4.25
N THR A 98 -18.02 -6.02 3.99
CA THR A 98 -17.02 -4.98 4.27
C THR A 98 -16.54 -4.21 3.05
N ASP A 99 -16.93 -4.66 1.85
CA ASP A 99 -16.44 -4.13 0.58
C ASP A 99 -14.92 -4.31 0.39
N ASP A 100 -14.32 -5.22 1.16
CA ASP A 100 -12.88 -5.45 1.11
C ASP A 100 -12.45 -6.32 -0.05
N ILE A 101 -11.32 -5.98 -0.68
CA ILE A 101 -10.72 -6.81 -1.72
C ILE A 101 -10.09 -8.05 -1.08
N LEU A 102 -10.50 -9.22 -1.57
CA LEU A 102 -9.96 -10.52 -1.21
C LEU A 102 -8.97 -10.97 -2.29
N VAL A 103 -7.89 -11.61 -1.86
CA VAL A 103 -6.81 -12.08 -2.74
C VAL A 103 -6.57 -13.58 -2.60
N THR A 104 -6.03 -14.17 -3.67
CA THR A 104 -5.34 -15.47 -3.59
C THR A 104 -3.84 -15.21 -3.57
N VAL A 105 -3.12 -16.04 -2.81
CA VAL A 105 -1.68 -15.88 -2.64
C VAL A 105 -1.01 -17.24 -2.79
N ASP A 106 -0.07 -17.31 -3.72
CA ASP A 106 0.80 -18.46 -3.93
C ASP A 106 2.26 -18.09 -3.65
N GLN A 107 3.03 -19.05 -3.13
CA GLN A 107 4.46 -18.93 -2.93
C GLN A 107 5.21 -19.86 -3.87
N ARG A 108 6.30 -19.36 -4.43
CA ARG A 108 7.24 -20.17 -5.19
C ARG A 108 8.01 -21.10 -4.25
N ARG A 109 7.92 -22.41 -4.46
CA ARG A 109 8.71 -23.43 -3.75
C ARG A 109 9.45 -24.27 -4.79
N GLY A 110 10.74 -24.00 -4.97
CA GLY A 110 11.52 -24.62 -6.04
C GLY A 110 10.94 -24.27 -7.42
N ASP A 111 10.51 -25.31 -8.15
CA ASP A 111 9.93 -25.17 -9.49
C ASP A 111 8.40 -25.11 -9.52
N ASP A 112 7.73 -25.13 -8.36
CA ASP A 112 6.28 -25.12 -8.24
C ASP A 112 5.74 -23.88 -7.51
N TRP A 113 4.44 -23.61 -7.70
CA TRP A 113 3.68 -22.62 -6.93
C TRP A 113 2.76 -23.34 -5.96
N VAL A 114 2.79 -22.93 -4.69
CA VAL A 114 1.99 -23.53 -3.63
C VAL A 114 1.10 -22.46 -3.02
N THR A 115 -0.20 -22.73 -2.95
CA THR A 115 -1.17 -21.80 -2.37
C THR A 115 -0.98 -21.65 -0.88
N LEU A 116 -0.70 -20.42 -0.46
CA LEU A 116 -0.67 -19.99 0.93
C LEU A 116 -2.06 -19.53 1.41
N LEU A 117 -2.80 -18.87 0.53
CA LEU A 117 -4.14 -18.34 0.80
C LEU A 117 -5.02 -18.52 -0.43
N GLY A 118 -6.10 -19.27 -0.29
CA GLY A 118 -7.03 -19.52 -1.39
C GLY A 118 -8.03 -18.39 -1.63
N CYS A 119 -8.35 -17.60 -0.60
CA CYS A 119 -9.18 -16.40 -0.65
C CYS A 119 -9.13 -15.74 0.74
N GLY A 120 -8.81 -14.45 0.81
CA GLY A 120 -8.81 -13.69 2.07
C GLY A 120 -7.90 -12.48 1.99
N GLN A 121 -7.53 -11.92 3.14
CA GLN A 121 -6.65 -10.75 3.22
C GLN A 121 -5.34 -11.03 3.97
N MET A 122 -5.29 -12.04 4.85
CA MET A 122 -4.13 -12.31 5.69
C MET A 122 -3.49 -13.65 5.35
N TRP A 123 -2.18 -13.66 5.23
CA TRP A 123 -1.39 -14.88 5.05
C TRP A 123 -0.09 -14.80 5.83
N ALA A 124 0.59 -15.93 5.94
CA ALA A 124 1.92 -15.98 6.52
C ALA A 124 2.91 -16.63 5.56
N VAL A 125 4.10 -16.05 5.49
CA VAL A 125 5.23 -16.59 4.74
C VAL A 125 6.23 -17.19 5.72
N GLU A 126 6.47 -18.49 5.60
CA GLU A 126 7.52 -19.18 6.36
C GLU A 126 8.80 -19.23 5.52
N THR A 127 9.87 -18.65 6.06
CA THR A 127 11.21 -18.62 5.45
C THR A 127 12.29 -18.89 6.51
N GLU A 128 13.54 -19.00 6.09
CA GLU A 128 14.68 -19.20 6.97
C GLU A 128 15.60 -17.97 6.90
N ARG A 129 16.04 -17.49 8.06
CA ARG A 129 17.02 -16.41 8.17
C ARG A 129 18.09 -16.82 9.16
N ASP A 130 19.35 -16.73 8.74
CA ASP A 130 20.49 -17.09 9.59
C ASP A 130 20.42 -18.53 10.16
N GLY A 131 19.73 -19.44 9.45
CA GLY A 131 19.50 -20.82 9.88
C GLY A 131 18.30 -21.02 10.82
N GLU A 132 17.56 -19.96 11.14
CA GLU A 132 16.39 -20.01 12.02
C GLU A 132 15.09 -19.81 11.21
N PRO A 133 14.05 -20.62 11.46
CA PRO A 133 12.76 -20.43 10.82
C PRO A 133 12.09 -19.15 11.32
N VAL A 134 11.61 -18.34 10.39
CA VAL A 134 10.91 -17.09 10.65
C VAL A 134 9.56 -17.11 9.96
N ARG A 135 8.53 -16.66 10.67
CA ARG A 135 7.18 -16.45 10.14
C ARG A 135 6.92 -14.96 9.97
N ILE A 136 6.60 -14.57 8.75
CA ILE A 136 6.27 -13.20 8.37
C ILE A 136 4.77 -13.11 8.14
N THR A 137 4.08 -12.24 8.87
CA THR A 137 2.65 -11.98 8.66
C THR A 137 2.49 -10.92 7.58
N CYS A 138 1.57 -11.17 6.66
CA CYS A 138 1.23 -10.22 5.60
C CYS A 138 -0.28 -9.97 5.60
N HIS A 139 -0.67 -8.75 5.24
CA HIS A 139 -2.06 -8.33 5.11
C HIS A 139 -2.26 -7.56 3.80
N ALA A 140 -3.34 -7.84 3.08
CA ALA A 140 -3.82 -7.03 1.97
C ALA A 140 -4.97 -6.15 2.48
N GLU A 141 -4.77 -4.84 2.45
CA GLU A 141 -5.78 -3.86 2.80
C GLU A 141 -6.35 -3.21 1.54
N THR A 142 -7.67 -3.10 1.49
CA THR A 142 -8.35 -2.27 0.50
C THR A 142 -8.01 -0.82 0.83
N PRO A 143 -7.38 -0.05 -0.07
CA PRO A 143 -7.18 1.36 0.16
C PRO A 143 -8.56 2.01 0.21
N HIS A 144 -9.00 2.42 1.40
CA HIS A 144 -10.28 3.09 1.54
C HIS A 144 -10.13 4.52 1.05
N GLY A 145 -10.82 4.83 -0.05
CA GLY A 145 -11.25 6.18 -0.36
C GLY A 145 -12.34 6.59 0.64
N VAL A 146 -12.18 7.66 1.43
CA VAL A 146 -13.34 8.29 2.08
C VAL A 146 -14.11 9.02 0.99
N GLY A 147 -14.87 8.25 0.21
CA GLY A 147 -15.41 8.68 -1.08
C GLY A 147 -16.73 8.02 -1.46
N GLU A 148 -17.47 7.45 -0.50
CA GLU A 148 -18.89 7.12 -0.68
C GLU A 148 -19.73 7.91 0.33
N ASP A 149 -19.66 9.24 0.21
CA ASP A 149 -20.66 10.14 0.80
C ASP A 149 -20.82 11.34 -0.16
N LYS A 150 -21.59 11.15 -1.24
CA LYS A 150 -22.38 12.19 -1.94
C LYS A 150 -23.08 11.67 -3.21
N GLU A 151 -24.09 10.84 -3.03
CA GLU A 151 -25.29 10.89 -3.88
C GLU A 151 -26.53 10.70 -3.00
N ALA A 152 -26.89 11.77 -2.30
CA ALA A 152 -28.27 11.97 -1.86
C ALA A 152 -28.82 13.14 -2.70
N GLU A 153 -29.49 12.79 -3.80
CA GLU A 153 -30.41 13.69 -4.50
C GLU A 153 -31.84 13.47 -3.97
#